data_AF-A0A2N7Q6P6-F1
#
_entry.id   AF-A0A2N7Q6P6-F1
#
_cell.length_a   1.000
_cell.length_b   1.000
_cell.length_c   1.000
_cell.angle_alpha   90.00
_cell.angle_beta   90.00
_cell.angle_gamma   90.00
#
_symmetry.space_group_name_H-M   'P 1'
#
loop_
_entity.id
_entity.type
_entity.pdbx_description
1 polymer ?
#
loop_
_entity_poly.entity_id
_entity_poly.type
_entity_poly.pdbx_seq_one_letter_code
_entity_poly.pdbx_strand_id
1 'polypeptide(L)'
;MAGTKKILLEVLSIINNNYKEKELEDLILALVNLIMPAIHKSKRYFQLSSYEPQDIAFLTVSTLFVRDKQNRFPVLERLFNWKIIEKFLSANEADFERYLKNILYRRLKQTFYYLRGEITPERNKIRREILYSLKKNRGFKLKKIGEQYVVSFRPENGKSHSSAIITDEKSEQLLSICLNYGLGGLQVPKFFQKLAQSLSQNGVKIEISLQQLSEIYIETQRNYLQTEAHSASHLEKRYAFSEFQKNLSRWIKELQENHRFLLKRYLLKNKIRPEEMEAYLQALDDLILDWQDGGQEKPLFAYLKKYLPDLSPENYRREQRKILEYLVRNAKNFFKNRLESWNSF
;
A
#
# COMPACT_ATOMS: atom_id res chain seq x y z
N MET A 1 -1.91 -36.73 -7.34
CA MET A 1 -0.63 -36.82 -6.61
C MET A 1 0.50 -37.29 -7.54
N ALA A 2 0.63 -36.68 -8.72
CA ALA A 2 1.70 -36.94 -9.70
C ALA A 2 2.22 -35.64 -10.35
N GLY A 3 1.76 -34.48 -9.84
CA GLY A 3 1.98 -33.18 -10.46
C GLY A 3 3.21 -32.44 -9.92
N THR A 4 3.62 -32.71 -8.69
CA THR A 4 4.70 -31.97 -8.01
C THR A 4 6.09 -32.43 -8.45
N LYS A 5 6.29 -33.72 -8.71
CA LYS A 5 7.52 -34.21 -9.33
C LYS A 5 7.67 -33.74 -10.78
N LYS A 6 6.55 -33.61 -11.51
CA LYS A 6 6.50 -32.98 -12.83
C LYS A 6 6.95 -31.51 -12.76
N ILE A 7 6.42 -30.74 -11.80
CA ILE A 7 6.85 -29.35 -11.55
C ILE A 7 8.36 -29.25 -11.28
N LEU A 8 8.93 -30.16 -10.48
CA LEU A 8 10.38 -30.17 -10.24
C LEU A 8 11.17 -30.36 -11.54
N LEU A 9 10.77 -31.32 -12.39
CA LEU A 9 11.44 -31.57 -13.66
C LEU A 9 11.31 -30.39 -14.63
N GLU A 10 10.14 -29.74 -14.68
CA GLU A 10 9.91 -28.53 -15.49
C GLU A 10 10.77 -27.36 -14.99
N VAL A 11 10.86 -27.15 -13.68
CA VAL A 11 11.75 -26.15 -13.07
C VAL A 11 13.21 -26.40 -13.46
N LEU A 12 13.67 -27.65 -13.43
CA LEU A 12 15.03 -28.02 -13.83
C LEU A 12 15.29 -27.78 -15.32
N SER A 13 14.33 -28.15 -16.17
CA SER A 13 14.36 -27.89 -17.62
C SER A 13 14.49 -26.39 -17.91
N ILE A 14 13.71 -25.55 -17.21
CA ILE A 14 13.75 -24.08 -17.35
C ILE A 14 15.07 -23.49 -16.84
N ILE A 15 15.57 -23.92 -15.69
CA ILE A 15 16.87 -23.48 -15.15
C ILE A 15 18.01 -23.83 -16.12
N ASN A 16 17.92 -24.97 -16.79
CA ASN A 16 18.93 -25.40 -17.76
C ASN A 16 18.72 -24.79 -19.16
N ASN A 17 17.77 -23.86 -19.34
CA ASN A 17 17.40 -23.28 -20.64
C ASN A 17 17.02 -24.33 -21.69
N ASN A 18 16.53 -25.49 -21.26
CA ASN A 18 16.12 -26.60 -22.12
C ASN A 18 14.61 -26.81 -22.01
N TYR A 19 13.83 -25.81 -22.42
CA TYR A 19 12.38 -25.79 -22.33
C TYR A 19 11.74 -25.17 -23.58
N LYS A 20 10.48 -25.49 -23.83
CA LYS A 20 9.61 -24.81 -24.80
C LYS A 20 8.80 -23.73 -24.08
N GLU A 21 8.47 -22.63 -24.76
CA GLU A 21 7.69 -21.54 -24.15
C GLU A 21 6.35 -22.04 -23.55
N LYS A 22 5.70 -23.02 -24.18
CA LYS A 22 4.50 -23.67 -23.63
C LYS A 22 4.74 -24.35 -22.27
N GLU A 23 5.91 -24.97 -22.06
CA GLU A 23 6.25 -25.63 -20.79
C GLU A 23 6.49 -24.59 -19.68
N LEU A 24 7.01 -23.41 -20.05
CA LEU A 24 7.12 -22.28 -19.13
C LEU A 24 5.74 -21.73 -18.73
N GLU A 25 4.84 -21.56 -19.69
CA GLU A 25 3.45 -21.13 -19.44
C GLU A 25 2.71 -22.13 -18.54
N ASP A 26 2.81 -23.42 -18.86
CA ASP A 26 2.20 -24.50 -18.07
C ASP A 26 2.72 -24.50 -16.63
N LEU A 27 4.04 -24.31 -16.43
CA LEU A 27 4.61 -24.19 -15.09
C LEU A 27 4.09 -22.95 -14.36
N ILE A 28 4.04 -21.79 -15.02
CA ILE A 28 3.51 -20.55 -14.42
C ILE A 28 2.07 -20.78 -13.95
N LEU A 29 1.22 -21.37 -14.79
CA LEU A 29 -0.17 -21.69 -14.45
C LEU A 29 -0.26 -22.68 -13.28
N ALA A 30 0.60 -23.70 -13.25
CA ALA A 30 0.65 -24.65 -12.14
C ALA A 30 1.01 -23.95 -10.82
N LEU A 31 1.98 -23.03 -10.83
CA LEU A 31 2.36 -22.25 -9.64
C LEU A 31 1.29 -21.24 -9.21
N VAL A 32 0.59 -20.63 -10.17
CA VAL A 32 -0.57 -19.76 -9.92
C VAL A 32 -1.65 -20.56 -9.20
N ASN A 33 -2.06 -21.70 -9.75
CA ASN A 33 -3.06 -22.58 -9.13
C ASN A 33 -2.65 -23.05 -7.74
N LEU A 34 -1.35 -23.31 -7.53
CA LEU A 34 -0.82 -23.72 -6.23
C LEU A 34 -0.95 -22.62 -5.16
N ILE A 35 -0.85 -21.34 -5.52
CA ILE A 35 -0.92 -20.22 -4.57
C ILE A 35 -2.33 -19.66 -4.39
N MET A 36 -3.26 -19.91 -5.32
CA MET A 36 -4.64 -19.41 -5.24
C MET A 36 -5.35 -19.70 -3.89
N PRO A 37 -5.26 -20.91 -3.29
CA PRO A 37 -5.89 -21.17 -2.00
C PRO A 37 -5.38 -20.27 -0.87
N ALA A 38 -4.09 -19.93 -0.89
CA ALA A 38 -3.46 -19.03 0.08
C ALA A 38 -3.98 -17.59 -0.04
N ILE A 39 -4.14 -17.16 -1.28
CA ILE A 39 -4.63 -15.84 -1.67
C ILE A 39 -6.09 -15.72 -1.21
N HIS A 40 -6.96 -16.67 -1.56
CA HIS A 40 -8.36 -16.64 -1.13
C HIS A 40 -8.54 -16.67 0.40
N LYS A 41 -7.70 -17.39 1.14
CA LYS A 41 -7.71 -17.37 2.61
C LYS A 41 -7.30 -16.02 3.20
N SER A 42 -6.55 -15.22 2.45
CA SER A 42 -6.02 -13.93 2.91
C SER A 42 -6.95 -12.75 2.56
N LYS A 43 -8.23 -13.01 2.19
CA LYS A 43 -9.26 -12.08 1.66
C LYS A 43 -9.31 -10.67 2.28
N ARG A 44 -9.01 -10.51 3.57
CA ARG A 44 -8.97 -9.20 4.25
C ARG A 44 -7.90 -8.23 3.69
N TYR A 45 -6.83 -8.73 3.07
CA TYR A 45 -5.81 -7.88 2.42
C TYR A 45 -6.21 -7.39 1.03
N PHE A 46 -7.20 -8.03 0.39
CA PHE A 46 -7.57 -7.84 -1.02
C PHE A 46 -8.55 -6.71 -1.25
N GLN A 47 -9.32 -6.35 -0.22
CA GLN A 47 -10.27 -5.24 -0.30
C GLN A 47 -9.58 -3.89 -0.53
N LEU A 48 -8.26 -3.80 -0.33
CA LEU A 48 -7.49 -2.56 -0.47
C LEU A 48 -6.91 -2.34 -1.87
N SER A 49 -6.79 -3.39 -2.71
CA SER A 49 -5.92 -3.32 -3.88
C SER A 49 -6.61 -3.27 -5.24
N SER A 50 -7.94 -3.41 -5.34
CA SER A 50 -8.69 -3.47 -6.61
C SER A 50 -8.18 -4.53 -7.61
N TYR A 51 -7.29 -5.43 -7.19
CA TYR A 51 -6.73 -6.52 -8.00
C TYR A 51 -7.51 -7.80 -7.73
N GLU A 52 -7.80 -8.55 -8.80
CA GLU A 52 -8.40 -9.86 -8.64
C GLU A 52 -7.40 -10.83 -7.97
N PRO A 53 -7.87 -11.83 -7.21
CA PRO A 53 -7.01 -12.86 -6.62
C PRO A 53 -6.06 -13.50 -7.62
N GLN A 54 -6.54 -13.71 -8.86
CA GLN A 54 -5.77 -14.29 -9.95
C GLN A 54 -4.63 -13.37 -10.40
N ASP A 55 -4.87 -12.06 -10.47
CA ASP A 55 -3.83 -11.08 -10.78
C ASP A 55 -2.72 -11.16 -9.73
N ILE A 56 -3.08 -11.16 -8.44
CA ILE A 56 -2.09 -11.23 -7.35
C ILE A 56 -1.28 -12.53 -7.40
N ALA A 57 -1.89 -13.63 -7.85
CA ALA A 57 -1.19 -14.88 -8.08
C ALA A 57 -0.14 -14.74 -9.20
N PHE A 58 -0.54 -14.21 -10.37
CA PHE A 58 0.37 -13.94 -11.47
C PHE A 58 1.49 -12.98 -11.09
N LEU A 59 1.18 -11.93 -10.33
CA LEU A 59 2.16 -10.98 -9.83
C LEU A 59 3.16 -11.61 -8.89
N THR A 60 2.70 -12.52 -8.04
CA THR A 60 3.58 -13.22 -7.13
C THR A 60 4.49 -14.19 -7.88
N VAL A 61 3.94 -14.97 -8.80
CA VAL A 61 4.66 -16.00 -9.56
C VAL A 61 5.63 -15.37 -10.55
N SER A 62 5.23 -14.32 -11.28
CA SER A 62 6.06 -13.66 -12.31
C SER A 62 7.41 -13.16 -11.78
N THR A 63 7.50 -12.78 -10.51
CA THR A 63 8.78 -12.38 -9.88
C THR A 63 9.85 -13.48 -9.86
N LEU A 64 9.45 -14.75 -10.01
CA LEU A 64 10.36 -15.87 -10.10
C LEU A 64 10.97 -16.01 -11.51
N PHE A 65 10.24 -15.56 -12.53
CA PHE A 65 10.56 -15.77 -13.95
C PHE A 65 11.14 -14.53 -14.62
N VAL A 66 11.66 -13.57 -13.85
CA VAL A 66 12.36 -12.40 -14.39
C VAL A 66 13.70 -12.85 -14.97
N ARG A 67 13.88 -12.63 -16.28
CA ARG A 67 15.13 -12.96 -16.98
C ARG A 67 16.19 -11.87 -16.74
N ASP A 68 17.45 -12.26 -16.67
CA ASP A 68 18.59 -11.33 -16.70
C ASP A 68 19.03 -10.98 -18.12
N LYS A 69 20.13 -10.23 -18.26
CA LYS A 69 20.68 -9.82 -19.56
C LYS A 69 21.20 -11.01 -20.38
N GLN A 70 21.46 -12.14 -19.74
CA GLN A 70 21.93 -13.39 -20.34
C GLN A 70 20.77 -14.35 -20.62
N ASN A 71 19.52 -13.89 -20.50
CA ASN A 71 18.30 -14.69 -20.71
C ASN A 71 18.22 -15.88 -19.74
N ARG A 72 18.81 -15.77 -18.54
CA ARG A 72 18.76 -16.75 -17.44
C ARG A 72 17.71 -16.36 -16.41
N PHE A 73 17.33 -17.30 -15.54
CA PHE A 73 16.37 -17.07 -14.45
C PHE A 73 17.08 -17.02 -13.08
N PRO A 74 17.75 -15.92 -12.72
CA PRO A 74 18.63 -15.85 -11.54
C PRO A 74 17.89 -16.10 -10.22
N VAL A 75 16.58 -15.83 -10.17
CA VAL A 75 15.77 -16.08 -8.98
C VAL A 75 15.50 -17.57 -8.81
N LEU A 76 15.14 -18.27 -9.88
CA LEU A 76 14.93 -19.73 -9.85
C LEU A 76 16.24 -20.46 -9.57
N GLU A 77 17.33 -20.11 -10.25
CA GLU A 77 18.66 -20.70 -10.03
C GLU A 77 19.11 -20.60 -8.57
N ARG A 78 18.85 -19.46 -7.92
CA ARG A 78 19.18 -19.25 -6.51
C ARG A 78 18.33 -20.11 -5.56
N LEU A 79 17.05 -20.22 -5.86
CA LEU A 79 16.10 -21.00 -5.04
C LEU A 79 16.37 -22.50 -5.19
N PHE A 80 16.62 -22.96 -6.41
CA PHE A 80 16.91 -24.35 -6.76
C PHE A 80 18.39 -24.51 -7.09
N ASN A 81 19.26 -24.20 -6.12
CA ASN A 81 20.68 -24.52 -6.26
C ASN A 81 20.94 -26.03 -6.17
N TRP A 82 22.14 -26.46 -6.54
CA TRP A 82 22.51 -27.88 -6.61
C TRP A 82 22.16 -28.69 -5.35
N LYS A 83 22.37 -28.13 -4.13
CA LYS A 83 22.04 -28.81 -2.86
C LYS A 83 20.54 -29.03 -2.71
N ILE A 84 19.74 -28.07 -3.14
CA ILE A 84 18.28 -28.14 -3.08
C ILE A 84 17.77 -29.14 -4.13
N ILE A 85 18.33 -29.11 -5.33
CA ILE A 85 18.00 -30.05 -6.40
C ILE A 85 18.28 -31.48 -5.95
N GLU A 86 19.51 -31.75 -5.51
CA GLU A 86 19.93 -33.08 -5.04
C GLU A 86 19.02 -33.59 -3.92
N LYS A 87 18.73 -32.74 -2.94
CA LYS A 87 17.80 -33.06 -1.85
C LYS A 87 16.42 -33.49 -2.36
N PHE A 88 15.86 -32.78 -3.34
CA PHE A 88 14.49 -33.03 -3.80
C PHE A 88 14.38 -34.07 -4.94
N LEU A 89 15.49 -34.47 -5.55
CA LEU A 89 15.53 -35.65 -6.44
C LEU A 89 15.28 -36.95 -5.67
N SER A 90 15.71 -37.01 -4.40
CA SER A 90 15.57 -38.20 -3.54
C SER A 90 14.50 -38.08 -2.45
N ALA A 91 13.92 -36.89 -2.25
CA ALA A 91 12.88 -36.67 -1.23
C ALA A 91 11.47 -37.04 -1.71
N ASN A 92 10.56 -37.16 -0.74
CA ASN A 92 9.14 -37.36 -1.00
C ASN A 92 8.49 -36.11 -1.64
N GLU A 93 7.50 -36.29 -2.51
CA GLU A 93 6.78 -35.21 -3.19
C GLU A 93 6.17 -34.18 -2.21
N ALA A 94 5.72 -34.64 -1.03
CA ALA A 94 5.12 -33.78 -0.02
C ALA A 94 6.12 -32.74 0.54
N ASP A 95 7.40 -33.11 0.68
CA ASP A 95 8.44 -32.20 1.17
C ASP A 95 8.78 -31.13 0.12
N PHE A 96 8.81 -31.53 -1.15
CA PHE A 96 8.99 -30.61 -2.27
C PHE A 96 7.82 -29.65 -2.37
N GLU A 97 6.58 -30.14 -2.27
CA GLU A 97 5.38 -29.30 -2.29
C GLU A 97 5.41 -28.27 -1.16
N ARG A 98 5.78 -28.69 0.05
CA ARG A 98 5.91 -27.79 1.20
C ARG A 98 6.98 -26.72 0.97
N TYR A 99 8.11 -27.11 0.39
CA TYR A 99 9.18 -26.17 0.03
C TYR A 99 8.71 -25.14 -0.99
N LEU A 100 8.05 -25.58 -2.06
CA LEU A 100 7.52 -24.73 -3.12
C LEU A 100 6.46 -23.76 -2.58
N LYS A 101 5.52 -24.27 -1.78
CA LYS A 101 4.53 -23.44 -1.06
C LYS A 101 5.21 -22.38 -0.21
N ASN A 102 6.26 -22.72 0.55
CA ASN A 102 6.98 -21.75 1.38
C ASN A 102 7.63 -20.63 0.56
N ILE A 103 8.19 -20.94 -0.61
CA ILE A 103 8.72 -19.91 -1.53
C ILE A 103 7.59 -18.99 -1.98
N LEU A 104 6.50 -19.56 -2.48
CA LEU A 104 5.35 -18.83 -2.97
C LEU A 104 4.73 -17.94 -1.89
N TYR A 105 4.56 -18.44 -0.67
CA TYR A 105 4.09 -17.66 0.48
C TYR A 105 5.01 -16.48 0.80
N ARG A 106 6.33 -16.66 0.78
CA ARG A 106 7.29 -15.57 1.03
C ARG A 106 7.19 -14.51 -0.06
N ARG A 107 7.05 -14.92 -1.33
CA ARG A 107 6.84 -14.00 -2.45
C ARG A 107 5.52 -13.26 -2.35
N LEU A 108 4.44 -13.96 -1.97
CA LEU A 108 3.12 -13.37 -1.78
C LEU A 108 3.15 -12.25 -0.74
N LYS A 109 3.86 -12.46 0.38
CA LYS A 109 4.08 -11.41 1.40
C LYS A 109 4.80 -10.19 0.84
N GLN A 110 5.80 -10.40 -0.02
CA GLN A 110 6.50 -9.30 -0.69
C GLN A 110 5.55 -8.57 -1.64
N THR A 111 4.80 -9.30 -2.48
CA THR A 111 3.79 -8.73 -3.38
C THR A 111 2.80 -7.84 -2.61
N PHE A 112 2.29 -8.32 -1.46
CA PHE A 112 1.40 -7.52 -0.61
C PHE A 112 2.06 -6.25 -0.07
N TYR A 113 3.32 -6.35 0.35
CA TYR A 113 4.06 -5.19 0.82
C TYR A 113 4.22 -4.12 -0.26
N TYR A 114 4.53 -4.54 -1.50
CA TYR A 114 4.61 -3.63 -2.65
C TYR A 114 3.26 -3.01 -2.98
N LEU A 115 2.20 -3.81 -3.08
CA LEU A 115 0.85 -3.31 -3.37
C LEU A 115 0.37 -2.31 -2.32
N ARG A 116 0.62 -2.59 -1.04
CA ARG A 116 0.31 -1.67 0.06
C ARG A 116 1.11 -0.36 -0.05
N GLY A 117 2.36 -0.44 -0.50
CA GLY A 117 3.21 0.72 -0.80
C GLY A 117 2.63 1.63 -1.88
N GLU A 118 2.01 1.04 -2.91
CA GLU A 118 1.43 1.75 -4.05
C GLU A 118 0.10 2.44 -3.73
N ILE A 119 -0.67 1.93 -2.76
CA ILE A 119 -2.01 2.46 -2.44
C ILE A 119 -1.91 3.75 -1.61
N THR A 120 -1.11 3.76 -0.53
CA THR A 120 -1.00 4.92 0.40
C THR A 120 0.44 5.11 0.91
N PRO A 121 1.37 5.64 0.09
CA PRO A 121 2.78 5.78 0.48
C PRO A 121 2.97 6.68 1.72
N GLU A 122 2.16 7.73 1.86
CA GLU A 122 2.18 8.66 3.00
C GLU A 122 1.70 7.98 4.29
N ARG A 123 0.60 7.22 4.24
CA ARG A 123 0.10 6.45 5.41
C ARG A 123 1.09 5.36 5.84
N ASN A 124 1.83 4.76 4.91
CA ASN A 124 2.90 3.81 5.26
C ASN A 124 4.06 4.48 6.02
N LYS A 125 4.42 5.72 5.68
CA LYS A 125 5.42 6.50 6.43
C LYS A 125 4.93 6.78 7.85
N ILE A 126 3.70 7.29 8.00
CA ILE A 126 3.07 7.55 9.30
C ILE A 126 3.04 6.26 10.13
N ARG A 127 2.54 5.15 9.57
CA ARG A 127 2.47 3.86 10.27
C ARG A 127 3.84 3.36 10.76
N ARG A 128 4.90 3.54 9.98
CA ARG A 128 6.28 3.18 10.41
C ARG A 128 6.72 4.02 11.60
N GLU A 129 6.43 5.32 11.57
CA GLU A 129 6.74 6.24 12.65
C GLU A 129 5.94 5.93 13.93
N ILE A 130 4.66 5.58 13.78
CA ILE A 130 3.80 5.09 14.88
C ILE A 130 4.43 3.84 15.48
N LEU A 131 4.77 2.83 14.67
CA LEU A 131 5.37 1.59 15.15
C LEU A 131 6.69 1.85 15.88
N TYR A 132 7.53 2.75 15.37
CA TYR A 132 8.79 3.13 16.02
C TYR A 132 8.56 3.83 17.36
N SER A 133 7.61 4.76 17.42
CA SER A 133 7.26 5.50 18.64
C SER A 133 6.69 4.58 19.71
N LEU A 134 5.81 3.63 19.33
CA LEU A 134 5.26 2.63 20.23
C LEU A 134 6.34 1.69 20.79
N LYS A 135 7.32 1.29 20.00
CA LYS A 135 8.45 0.46 20.48
C LYS A 135 9.30 1.18 21.54
N LYS A 136 9.42 2.50 21.44
CA LYS A 136 10.19 3.32 22.40
C LYS A 136 9.41 3.67 23.65
N ASN A 137 8.08 3.69 23.56
CA ASN A 137 7.21 4.06 24.67
C ASN A 137 6.95 2.84 25.58
N ARG A 138 7.41 2.90 26.84
CA ARG A 138 7.27 1.80 27.80
C ARG A 138 5.82 1.47 28.17
N GLY A 139 4.88 2.41 27.97
CA GLY A 139 3.46 2.21 28.27
C GLY A 139 2.75 1.25 27.32
N PHE A 140 3.25 1.08 26.09
CA PHE A 140 2.62 0.22 25.09
C PHE A 140 3.41 -1.07 24.87
N LYS A 141 2.69 -2.19 24.77
CA LYS A 141 3.23 -3.49 24.39
C LYS A 141 2.73 -3.88 23.02
N LEU A 142 3.67 -4.17 22.12
CA LEU A 142 3.39 -4.65 20.78
C LEU A 142 3.45 -6.17 20.74
N LYS A 143 2.38 -6.81 20.28
CA LYS A 143 2.35 -8.24 19.99
C LYS A 143 2.12 -8.45 18.51
N LYS A 144 2.85 -9.38 17.90
CA LYS A 144 2.59 -9.80 16.51
C LYS A 144 1.68 -11.03 16.54
N ILE A 145 0.45 -10.90 16.03
CA ILE A 145 -0.51 -11.99 15.88
C ILE A 145 -0.69 -12.24 14.39
N GLY A 146 -0.17 -13.37 13.91
CA GLY A 146 -0.07 -13.64 12.47
C GLY A 146 0.78 -12.56 11.76
N GLU A 147 0.15 -11.80 10.86
CA GLU A 147 0.78 -10.68 10.15
C GLU A 147 0.39 -9.29 10.67
N GLN A 148 -0.44 -9.24 11.71
CA GLN A 148 -0.92 -7.99 12.30
C GLN A 148 -0.15 -7.68 13.58
N TYR A 149 0.10 -6.39 13.80
CA TYR A 149 0.56 -5.90 15.09
C TYR A 149 -0.67 -5.49 15.89
N VAL A 150 -0.80 -6.08 17.08
CA VAL A 150 -1.75 -5.67 18.10
C VAL A 150 -1.00 -4.82 19.12
N VAL A 151 -1.56 -3.66 19.41
CA VAL A 151 -1.05 -2.70 20.38
C VAL A 151 -1.87 -2.86 21.65
N SER A 152 -1.19 -3.10 22.76
CA SER A 152 -1.81 -3.23 24.08
C SER A 152 -1.25 -2.20 25.05
N PHE A 153 -2.12 -1.64 25.88
CA PHE A 153 -1.74 -0.72 26.95
C PHE A 153 -2.30 -1.24 28.27
N ARG A 154 -1.48 -1.23 29.32
CA ARG A 154 -1.91 -1.53 30.68
C ARG A 154 -1.24 -0.53 31.63
N PRO A 155 -2.01 0.22 32.44
CA PRO A 155 -1.43 1.15 33.41
C PRO A 155 -0.61 0.40 34.47
N GLU A 156 0.57 0.92 34.83
CA GLU A 156 1.51 0.27 35.76
C GLU A 156 1.09 0.42 37.25
N ASN A 157 0.34 1.47 37.61
CA ASN A 157 -0.02 1.77 39.01
C ASN A 157 -1.51 2.13 39.19
N GLY A 158 -2.25 1.25 39.88
CA GLY A 158 -3.24 1.61 40.92
C GLY A 158 -4.58 2.27 40.57
N LYS A 159 -5.66 1.64 41.06
CA LYS A 159 -7.06 2.11 41.21
C LYS A 159 -7.90 2.16 39.93
N SER A 160 -8.50 1.00 39.66
CA SER A 160 -9.52 0.77 38.64
C SER A 160 -10.79 1.55 38.95
N HIS A 161 -10.93 2.74 38.38
CA HIS A 161 -12.24 3.31 38.12
C HIS A 161 -12.52 3.11 36.62
N SER A 162 -13.33 2.09 36.35
CA SER A 162 -13.64 1.50 35.03
C SER A 162 -12.49 0.73 34.35
N SER A 163 -12.48 -0.58 34.53
CA SER A 163 -11.61 -1.54 33.83
C SER A 163 -12.06 -1.83 32.40
N ALA A 164 -12.59 -0.81 31.70
CA ALA A 164 -13.08 -1.00 30.34
C ALA A 164 -11.89 -1.28 29.39
N ILE A 165 -11.97 -2.42 28.70
CA ILE A 165 -11.05 -2.77 27.62
C ILE A 165 -11.65 -2.23 26.32
N ILE A 166 -10.91 -1.33 25.67
CA ILE A 166 -11.22 -0.92 24.31
C ILE A 166 -10.60 -1.95 23.36
N THR A 167 -11.48 -2.58 22.57
CA THR A 167 -11.13 -3.53 21.51
C THR A 167 -11.30 -2.88 20.13
N ASP A 168 -10.91 -3.58 19.08
CA ASP A 168 -11.12 -3.18 17.68
C ASP A 168 -12.57 -2.71 17.39
N GLU A 169 -13.57 -3.35 18.01
CA GLU A 169 -15.00 -3.02 17.88
C GLU A 169 -15.41 -1.72 18.58
N LYS A 170 -14.57 -1.21 19.50
CA LYS A 170 -14.83 0.00 20.30
C LYS A 170 -13.88 1.15 19.99
N SER A 171 -13.27 1.13 18.80
CA SER A 171 -12.27 2.11 18.36
C SER A 171 -12.76 3.57 18.40
N GLU A 172 -14.07 3.82 18.25
CA GLU A 172 -14.69 5.14 18.41
C GLU A 172 -14.50 5.74 19.81
N GLN A 173 -14.52 4.90 20.86
CA GLN A 173 -14.28 5.36 22.23
C GLN A 173 -12.85 5.90 22.37
N LEU A 174 -11.86 5.24 21.75
CA LEU A 174 -10.48 5.70 21.78
C LEU A 174 -10.29 7.00 21.00
N LEU A 175 -10.98 7.16 19.86
CA LEU A 175 -11.00 8.43 19.14
C LEU A 175 -11.57 9.56 20.01
N SER A 176 -12.69 9.32 20.69
CA SER A 176 -13.28 10.33 21.59
C SER A 176 -12.31 10.77 22.70
N ILE A 177 -11.55 9.83 23.28
CA ILE A 177 -10.49 10.14 24.25
C ILE A 177 -9.43 11.03 23.59
N CYS A 178 -8.98 10.69 22.38
CA CYS A 178 -7.94 11.46 21.70
C CYS A 178 -8.37 12.90 21.41
N LEU A 179 -9.62 13.10 21.02
CA LEU A 179 -10.20 14.42 20.76
C LEU A 179 -10.38 15.22 22.06
N ASN A 180 -11.00 14.63 23.09
CA ASN A 180 -11.28 15.29 24.37
C ASN A 180 -10.01 15.71 25.12
N TYR A 181 -8.92 14.94 24.99
CA TYR A 181 -7.63 15.27 25.61
C TYR A 181 -6.75 16.18 24.74
N GLY A 182 -7.26 16.66 23.60
CA GLY A 182 -6.51 17.57 22.71
C GLY A 182 -5.20 16.94 22.26
N LEU A 183 -5.25 15.72 21.71
CA LEU A 183 -4.06 15.04 21.19
C LEU A 183 -3.73 15.47 19.75
N GLY A 184 -4.62 16.20 19.07
CA GLY A 184 -4.35 16.71 17.73
C GLY A 184 -3.26 17.78 17.69
N GLY A 185 -2.62 17.94 16.53
CA GLY A 185 -1.45 18.81 16.32
C GLY A 185 -0.13 18.20 16.82
N LEU A 186 -0.18 17.08 17.55
CA LEU A 186 1.00 16.46 18.13
C LEU A 186 1.73 15.58 17.11
N GLN A 187 3.06 15.74 17.07
CA GLN A 187 3.94 14.79 16.41
C GLN A 187 3.80 13.40 17.03
N VAL A 188 3.99 12.36 16.20
CA VAL A 188 3.73 10.95 16.54
C VAL A 188 4.30 10.55 17.91
N PRO A 189 5.56 10.84 18.29
CA PRO A 189 6.08 10.43 19.60
C PRO A 189 5.36 11.08 20.77
N LYS A 190 5.09 12.40 20.68
CA LYS A 190 4.40 13.17 21.71
C LYS A 190 2.94 12.76 21.82
N PHE A 191 2.29 12.47 20.69
CA PHE A 191 0.94 11.95 20.63
C PHE A 191 0.81 10.69 21.49
N PHE A 192 1.66 9.68 21.27
CA PHE A 192 1.59 8.43 22.02
C PHE A 192 2.02 8.58 23.47
N GLN A 193 2.94 9.49 23.78
CA GLN A 193 3.28 9.79 25.17
C GLN A 193 2.08 10.37 25.93
N LYS A 194 1.40 11.36 25.36
CA LYS A 194 0.22 11.98 25.97
C LYS A 194 -0.98 11.03 25.98
N LEU A 195 -1.17 10.22 24.94
CA LEU A 195 -2.17 9.15 24.93
C LEU A 195 -1.96 8.16 26.08
N ALA A 196 -0.72 7.69 26.31
CA ALA A 196 -0.42 6.80 27.44
C ALA A 196 -0.76 7.46 28.79
N GLN A 197 -0.49 8.76 28.94
CA GLN A 197 -0.87 9.51 30.15
C GLN A 197 -2.38 9.58 30.32
N SER A 198 -3.13 9.93 29.28
CA SER A 198 -4.59 9.99 29.29
C SER A 198 -5.22 8.62 29.59
N LEU A 199 -4.69 7.55 29.01
CA LEU A 199 -5.17 6.19 29.29
C LEU A 199 -4.87 5.76 30.72
N SER A 200 -3.68 6.08 31.25
CA SER A 200 -3.35 5.83 32.65
C SER A 200 -4.26 6.60 33.61
N GLN A 201 -4.50 7.89 33.36
CA GLN A 201 -5.35 8.73 34.19
C GLN A 201 -6.79 8.20 34.28
N ASN A 202 -7.31 7.66 33.18
CA ASN A 202 -8.65 7.09 33.13
C ASN A 202 -8.73 5.61 33.48
N GLY A 203 -7.61 4.96 33.81
CA GLY A 203 -7.56 3.51 34.06
C GLY A 203 -7.94 2.63 32.86
N VAL A 204 -7.93 3.18 31.64
CA VAL A 204 -8.40 2.53 30.42
C VAL A 204 -7.35 1.56 29.89
N LYS A 205 -7.80 0.36 29.53
CA LYS A 205 -6.98 -0.65 28.85
C LYS A 205 -7.32 -0.65 27.38
N ILE A 206 -6.30 -0.72 26.53
CA ILE A 206 -6.51 -0.86 25.08
C ILE A 206 -5.91 -2.17 24.60
N GLU A 207 -6.59 -2.81 23.67
CA GLU A 207 -6.08 -3.91 22.85
C GLU A 207 -6.64 -3.73 21.43
N ILE A 208 -5.86 -3.07 20.58
CA ILE A 208 -6.32 -2.65 19.25
C ILE A 208 -5.28 -2.95 18.17
N SER A 209 -5.73 -3.19 16.94
CA SER A 209 -4.84 -3.33 15.79
C SER A 209 -4.05 -2.03 15.52
N LEU A 210 -2.78 -2.17 15.09
CA LEU A 210 -1.95 -1.04 14.67
C LEU A 210 -2.58 -0.25 13.52
N GLN A 211 -3.41 -0.91 12.69
CA GLN A 211 -4.11 -0.25 11.60
C GLN A 211 -5.13 0.77 12.13
N GLN A 212 -6.05 0.32 12.98
CA GLN A 212 -7.06 1.20 13.56
C GLN A 212 -6.44 2.29 14.42
N LEU A 213 -5.36 1.98 15.16
CA LEU A 213 -4.64 3.02 15.91
C LEU A 213 -4.02 4.08 14.98
N SER A 214 -3.59 3.69 13.77
CA SER A 214 -3.12 4.64 12.76
C SER A 214 -4.25 5.51 12.21
N GLU A 215 -5.43 4.91 11.99
CA GLU A 215 -6.63 5.62 11.54
C GLU A 215 -7.10 6.63 12.60
N ILE A 216 -7.14 6.23 13.88
CA ILE A 216 -7.46 7.12 15.01
C ILE A 216 -6.47 8.29 15.09
N TYR A 217 -5.17 8.02 14.92
CA TYR A 217 -4.17 9.09 14.89
C TYR A 217 -4.47 10.11 13.78
N ILE A 218 -4.68 9.63 12.54
CA ILE A 218 -4.97 10.48 11.38
C ILE A 218 -6.25 11.30 11.61
N GLU A 219 -7.31 10.64 12.08
CA GLU A 219 -8.60 11.29 12.31
C GLU A 219 -8.51 12.35 13.42
N THR A 220 -7.73 12.09 14.46
CA THR A 220 -7.45 13.08 15.51
C THR A 220 -6.73 14.31 14.96
N GLN A 221 -5.74 14.11 14.06
CA GLN A 221 -5.05 15.23 13.42
C GLN A 221 -5.99 16.03 12.50
N ARG A 222 -6.85 15.34 11.74
CA ARG A 222 -7.84 15.98 10.85
C ARG A 222 -8.80 16.88 11.63
N ASN A 223 -9.37 16.36 12.72
CA ASN A 223 -10.28 17.12 13.57
C ASN A 223 -9.60 18.35 14.19
N TYR A 224 -8.35 18.23 14.62
CA TYR A 224 -7.61 19.37 15.15
C TYR A 224 -7.35 20.43 14.09
N LEU A 225 -6.93 20.05 12.89
CA LEU A 225 -6.73 21.00 11.79
C LEU A 225 -8.03 21.72 11.42
N GLN A 226 -9.15 21.00 11.39
CA GLN A 226 -10.46 21.60 11.19
C GLN A 226 -10.78 22.57 12.34
N THR A 227 -10.65 22.16 13.60
CA THR A 227 -11.00 23.00 14.76
C THR A 227 -10.10 24.23 14.91
N GLU A 228 -8.80 24.12 14.67
CA GLU A 228 -7.88 25.26 14.69
C GLU A 228 -8.08 26.21 13.51
N ALA A 229 -8.40 25.68 12.32
CA ALA A 229 -8.79 26.51 11.18
C ALA A 229 -10.03 27.37 11.49
N HIS A 230 -10.90 26.91 12.40
CA HIS A 230 -12.06 27.67 12.88
C HIS A 230 -11.72 28.65 14.02
N SER A 231 -10.62 28.46 14.75
CA SER A 231 -10.33 29.22 15.99
C SER A 231 -9.27 30.32 15.83
N ALA A 232 -8.44 30.27 14.79
CA ALA A 232 -7.42 31.29 14.56
C ALA A 232 -8.00 32.53 13.85
N SER A 233 -7.82 33.72 14.46
CA SER A 233 -8.03 35.08 13.93
C SER A 233 -8.58 35.12 12.49
N HIS A 234 -9.90 35.30 12.40
CA HIS A 234 -10.68 34.91 11.23
C HIS A 234 -10.55 35.82 10.00
N LEU A 235 -9.93 36.99 10.05
CA LEU A 235 -9.90 37.88 8.88
C LEU A 235 -8.69 37.59 8.00
N GLU A 236 -7.47 37.79 8.48
CA GLU A 236 -6.25 37.58 7.69
C GLU A 236 -6.08 36.13 7.21
N LYS A 237 -6.42 35.14 8.06
CA LYS A 237 -6.33 33.72 7.69
C LYS A 237 -7.46 33.27 6.75
N ARG A 238 -8.67 33.85 6.80
CA ARG A 238 -9.70 33.58 5.79
C ARG A 238 -9.36 34.21 4.46
N TYR A 239 -8.75 35.40 4.44
CA TYR A 239 -8.25 35.99 3.21
C TYR A 239 -7.15 35.11 2.60
N ALA A 240 -6.14 34.73 3.39
CA ALA A 240 -5.08 33.82 2.93
C ALA A 240 -5.61 32.45 2.49
N PHE A 241 -6.61 31.89 3.17
CA PHE A 241 -7.24 30.61 2.79
C PHE A 241 -8.10 30.73 1.53
N SER A 242 -8.91 31.79 1.40
CA SER A 242 -9.68 32.08 0.18
C SER A 242 -8.75 32.30 -1.00
N GLU A 243 -7.66 33.04 -0.81
CA GLU A 243 -6.64 33.27 -1.82
C GLU A 243 -5.91 31.97 -2.18
N PHE A 244 -5.56 31.16 -1.19
CA PHE A 244 -5.00 29.82 -1.41
C PHE A 244 -5.96 28.93 -2.20
N GLN A 245 -7.25 28.89 -1.85
CA GLN A 245 -8.24 28.10 -2.59
C GLN A 245 -8.41 28.57 -4.04
N LYS A 246 -8.41 29.89 -4.28
CA LYS A 246 -8.41 30.47 -5.63
C LYS A 246 -7.15 30.08 -6.40
N ASN A 247 -5.98 30.20 -5.77
CA ASN A 247 -4.70 29.83 -6.37
C ASN A 247 -4.61 28.33 -6.65
N LEU A 248 -5.06 27.48 -5.72
CA LEU A 248 -5.12 26.03 -5.90
C LEU A 248 -6.02 25.66 -7.08
N SER A 249 -7.22 26.26 -7.16
CA SER A 249 -8.14 26.04 -8.29
C SER A 249 -7.51 26.44 -9.62
N ARG A 250 -6.77 27.55 -9.65
CA ARG A 250 -6.01 28.00 -10.82
C ARG A 250 -4.89 27.04 -11.16
N TRP A 251 -4.10 26.60 -10.18
CA TRP A 251 -2.99 25.66 -10.38
C TRP A 251 -3.49 24.31 -10.88
N ILE A 252 -4.64 23.84 -10.41
CA ILE A 252 -5.26 22.61 -10.92
C ILE A 252 -5.62 22.76 -12.40
N LYS A 253 -6.24 23.88 -12.80
CA LYS A 253 -6.54 24.15 -14.22
C LYS A 253 -5.28 24.20 -15.08
N GLU A 254 -4.25 24.92 -14.62
CA GLU A 254 -2.95 24.97 -15.31
C GLU A 254 -2.31 23.57 -15.44
N LEU A 255 -2.41 22.75 -14.40
CA LEU A 255 -1.90 21.38 -14.43
C LEU A 255 -2.71 20.49 -15.39
N GLN A 256 -4.03 20.61 -15.41
CA GLN A 256 -4.90 19.90 -16.34
C GLN A 256 -4.57 20.25 -17.80
N GLU A 257 -4.33 21.52 -18.09
CA GLU A 257 -3.90 21.98 -19.41
C GLU A 257 -2.52 21.42 -19.79
N ASN A 258 -1.57 21.42 -18.84
CA ASN A 258 -0.24 20.82 -19.03
C ASN A 258 -0.33 19.31 -19.31
N HIS A 259 -1.15 18.58 -18.54
CA HIS A 259 -1.38 17.15 -18.79
C HIS A 259 -2.03 16.90 -20.15
N ARG A 260 -3.03 17.70 -20.54
CA ARG A 260 -3.63 17.64 -21.88
C ARG A 260 -2.59 17.84 -22.96
N PHE A 261 -1.71 18.83 -22.82
CA PHE A 261 -0.63 19.08 -23.78
C PHE A 261 0.35 17.90 -23.85
N LEU A 262 0.78 17.36 -22.71
CA LEU A 262 1.67 16.20 -22.66
C LEU A 262 1.04 14.98 -23.32
N LEU A 263 -0.22 14.67 -22.99
CA LEU A 263 -0.96 13.54 -23.56
C LEU A 263 -1.20 13.69 -25.07
N LYS A 264 -1.46 14.90 -25.57
CA LYS A 264 -1.48 15.15 -27.03
C LYS A 264 -0.18 14.75 -27.71
N ARG A 265 0.99 14.95 -27.07
CA ARG A 265 2.27 14.49 -27.63
C ARG A 265 2.42 12.97 -27.61
N TYR A 266 1.82 12.27 -26.63
CA TYR A 266 1.77 10.81 -26.63
C TYR A 266 0.83 10.28 -27.72
N LEU A 267 -0.31 10.94 -27.92
CA LEU A 267 -1.27 10.65 -28.98
C LEU A 267 -0.63 10.81 -30.36
N LEU A 268 0.05 11.94 -30.63
CA LEU A 268 0.75 12.18 -31.90
C LEU A 268 1.87 11.17 -32.17
N LYS A 269 2.44 10.55 -31.12
CA LYS A 269 3.46 9.50 -31.24
C LYS A 269 2.86 8.10 -31.29
N ASN A 270 1.54 7.97 -31.43
CA ASN A 270 0.79 6.70 -31.40
C ASN A 270 1.11 5.84 -30.16
N LYS A 271 1.47 6.48 -29.04
CA LYS A 271 1.76 5.78 -27.78
C LYS A 271 0.51 5.51 -26.95
N ILE A 272 -0.56 6.25 -27.22
CA ILE A 272 -1.87 6.10 -26.60
C ILE A 272 -2.95 6.37 -27.65
N ARG A 273 -4.14 5.84 -27.43
CA ARG A 273 -5.35 6.09 -28.23
C ARG A 273 -6.10 7.34 -27.72
N PRO A 274 -6.99 7.95 -28.52
CA PRO A 274 -7.82 9.08 -28.08
C PRO A 274 -8.65 8.77 -26.82
N GLU A 275 -9.24 7.59 -26.75
CA GLU A 275 -10.01 7.10 -25.59
C GLU A 275 -9.13 7.00 -24.34
N GLU A 276 -7.90 6.51 -24.50
CA GLU A 276 -6.93 6.39 -23.41
C GLU A 276 -6.50 7.77 -22.91
N MET A 277 -6.30 8.74 -23.80
CA MET A 277 -6.00 10.13 -23.42
C MET A 277 -7.08 10.70 -22.49
N GLU A 278 -8.36 10.50 -22.82
CA GLU A 278 -9.45 11.01 -21.98
C GLU A 278 -9.49 10.27 -20.64
N ALA A 279 -9.35 8.94 -20.65
CA ALA A 279 -9.27 8.14 -19.43
C ALA A 279 -8.12 8.56 -18.51
N TYR A 280 -6.96 8.93 -19.08
CA TYR A 280 -5.83 9.46 -18.33
C TYR A 280 -6.17 10.76 -17.62
N LEU A 281 -6.83 11.69 -18.31
CA LEU A 281 -7.22 12.98 -17.74
C LEU A 281 -8.19 12.78 -16.59
N GLN A 282 -9.22 11.97 -16.79
CA GLN A 282 -10.22 11.67 -15.76
C GLN A 282 -9.61 10.95 -14.55
N ALA A 283 -8.71 9.98 -14.78
CA ALA A 283 -7.98 9.30 -13.71
C ALA A 283 -7.10 10.25 -12.90
N LEU A 284 -6.47 11.24 -13.55
CA LEU A 284 -5.66 12.25 -12.88
C LEU A 284 -6.51 13.24 -12.10
N ASP A 285 -7.69 13.60 -12.59
CA ASP A 285 -8.62 14.47 -11.88
C ASP A 285 -9.13 13.82 -10.58
N ASP A 286 -9.55 12.56 -10.65
CA ASP A 286 -9.90 11.77 -9.45
C ASP A 286 -8.73 11.72 -8.45
N LEU A 287 -7.51 11.47 -8.94
CA LEU A 287 -6.33 11.41 -8.08
C LEU A 287 -6.01 12.76 -7.42
N ILE A 288 -6.19 13.87 -8.14
CA ILE A 288 -5.98 15.22 -7.60
C ILE A 288 -7.03 15.54 -6.54
N LEU A 289 -8.28 15.11 -6.73
CA LEU A 289 -9.33 15.24 -5.72
C LEU A 289 -8.96 14.47 -4.45
N ASP A 290 -8.50 13.22 -4.58
CA ASP A 290 -8.06 12.43 -3.43
C ASP A 290 -6.85 13.07 -2.71
N TRP A 291 -5.94 13.72 -3.45
CA TRP A 291 -4.85 14.48 -2.83
C TRP A 291 -5.33 15.67 -2.01
N GLN A 292 -6.43 16.31 -2.40
CA GLN A 292 -7.05 17.36 -1.60
C GLN A 292 -7.68 16.79 -0.31
N ASP A 293 -8.14 15.54 -0.34
CA ASP A 293 -8.76 14.87 0.81
C ASP A 293 -7.82 13.96 1.62
N GLY A 294 -6.51 14.23 1.57
CA GLY A 294 -5.53 13.57 2.45
C GLY A 294 -4.70 12.47 1.81
N GLY A 295 -4.67 12.40 0.49
CA GLY A 295 -3.70 11.61 -0.27
C GLY A 295 -4.34 10.54 -1.14
N GLN A 296 -3.51 9.79 -1.85
CA GLN A 296 -3.98 8.75 -2.78
C GLN A 296 -4.72 7.65 -2.01
N GLU A 297 -5.96 7.33 -2.41
CA GLU A 297 -6.78 6.31 -1.74
C GLU A 297 -6.67 4.93 -2.39
N LYS A 298 -6.43 4.89 -3.71
CA LYS A 298 -6.46 3.68 -4.53
C LYS A 298 -5.13 3.49 -5.27
N PRO A 299 -4.75 2.29 -5.72
CA PRO A 299 -3.60 2.17 -6.61
C PRO A 299 -3.84 2.92 -7.93
N LEU A 300 -2.78 3.43 -8.56
CA LEU A 300 -2.86 4.15 -9.85
C LEU A 300 -3.62 3.37 -10.94
N PHE A 301 -3.46 2.04 -10.96
CA PHE A 301 -4.21 1.16 -11.84
C PHE A 301 -5.73 1.31 -11.69
N ALA A 302 -6.22 1.44 -10.46
CA ALA A 302 -7.65 1.52 -10.18
C ALA A 302 -8.28 2.82 -10.70
N TYR A 303 -7.56 3.96 -10.60
CA TYR A 303 -8.02 5.21 -11.20
C TYR A 303 -8.16 5.09 -12.71
N LEU A 304 -7.19 4.47 -13.38
CA LEU A 304 -7.25 4.31 -14.83
C LEU A 304 -8.27 3.25 -15.27
N LYS A 305 -8.37 2.12 -14.56
CA LYS A 305 -9.34 1.04 -14.83
C LYS A 305 -10.79 1.52 -14.73
N LYS A 306 -11.08 2.49 -13.87
CA LYS A 306 -12.41 3.12 -13.78
C LYS A 306 -12.88 3.68 -15.13
N TYR A 307 -11.95 4.19 -15.94
CA TYR A 307 -12.22 4.82 -17.22
C TYR A 307 -11.80 3.97 -18.43
N LEU A 308 -11.06 2.88 -18.19
CA LEU A 308 -10.75 1.83 -19.17
C LEU A 308 -11.12 0.47 -18.57
N PRO A 309 -12.40 0.05 -18.63
CA PRO A 309 -12.87 -1.18 -17.97
C PRO A 309 -12.15 -2.44 -18.43
N ASP A 310 -11.77 -2.50 -19.71
CA ASP A 310 -11.06 -3.62 -20.33
C ASP A 310 -9.54 -3.62 -20.06
N LEU A 311 -9.05 -2.66 -19.26
CA LEU A 311 -7.64 -2.57 -18.92
C LEU A 311 -7.23 -3.72 -18.00
N SER A 312 -6.53 -4.70 -18.56
CA SER A 312 -5.90 -5.75 -17.78
C SER A 312 -4.69 -5.21 -16.98
N PRO A 313 -4.39 -5.77 -15.79
CA PRO A 313 -3.20 -5.42 -15.03
C PRO A 313 -1.88 -5.58 -15.79
N GLU A 314 -1.82 -6.56 -16.69
CA GLU A 314 -0.66 -6.86 -17.52
C GLU A 314 -0.43 -5.77 -18.56
N ASN A 315 -1.48 -5.40 -19.29
CA ASN A 315 -1.45 -4.30 -20.25
C ASN A 315 -1.13 -2.97 -19.55
N TYR A 316 -1.72 -2.75 -18.37
CA TYR A 316 -1.37 -1.60 -17.55
C TYR A 316 0.13 -1.55 -17.26
N ARG A 317 0.74 -2.64 -16.79
CA ARG A 317 2.18 -2.67 -16.45
C ARG A 317 3.10 -2.48 -17.64
N ARG A 318 2.75 -3.07 -18.78
CA ARG A 318 3.58 -3.05 -19.99
C ARG A 318 3.60 -1.66 -20.61
N GLU A 319 2.44 -1.03 -20.73
CA GLU A 319 2.25 0.13 -21.59
C GLU A 319 1.81 1.38 -20.82
N GLN A 320 0.78 1.26 -19.99
CA GLN A 320 0.07 2.43 -19.45
C GLN A 320 0.68 2.97 -18.13
N ARG A 321 1.32 2.11 -17.33
CA ARG A 321 1.88 2.43 -16.00
C ARG A 321 2.93 3.53 -16.07
N LYS A 322 3.86 3.41 -17.02
CA LYS A 322 4.98 4.37 -17.16
C LYS A 322 4.49 5.77 -17.48
N ILE A 323 3.45 5.87 -18.30
CA ILE A 323 2.83 7.15 -18.67
C ILE A 323 2.10 7.72 -17.46
N LEU A 324 1.28 6.91 -16.78
CA LEU A 324 0.55 7.37 -15.58
C LEU A 324 1.51 7.85 -14.49
N GLU A 325 2.51 7.04 -14.14
CA GLU A 325 3.51 7.40 -13.12
C GLU A 325 4.28 8.67 -13.48
N TYR A 326 4.57 8.87 -14.78
CA TYR A 326 5.22 10.09 -15.25
C TYR A 326 4.34 11.33 -15.02
N LEU A 327 3.06 11.25 -15.39
CA LEU A 327 2.10 12.34 -15.20
C LEU A 327 1.88 12.63 -13.71
N VAL A 328 1.73 11.59 -12.89
CA VAL A 328 1.62 11.72 -11.43
C VAL A 328 2.86 12.40 -10.83
N ARG A 329 4.06 12.02 -11.26
CA ARG A 329 5.29 12.65 -10.81
C ARG A 329 5.38 14.11 -11.26
N ASN A 330 4.96 14.40 -12.49
CA ASN A 330 4.90 15.77 -13.01
C ASN A 330 3.95 16.64 -12.18
N ALA A 331 2.76 16.13 -11.86
CA ALA A 331 1.79 16.78 -10.98
C ALA A 331 2.35 17.07 -9.58
N LYS A 332 2.98 16.06 -8.94
CA LYS A 332 3.61 16.24 -7.62
C LYS A 332 4.68 17.34 -7.65
N ASN A 333 5.54 17.35 -8.66
CA ASN A 333 6.57 18.37 -8.82
C ASN A 333 5.97 19.75 -9.10
N PHE A 334 4.91 19.83 -9.91
CA PHE A 334 4.21 21.07 -10.20
C PHE A 334 3.64 21.70 -8.92
N PHE A 335 2.87 20.93 -8.13
CA PHE A 335 2.33 21.44 -6.87
C PHE A 335 3.42 21.78 -5.87
N LYS A 336 4.48 20.95 -5.76
CA LYS A 336 5.62 21.25 -4.91
C LYS A 336 6.23 22.62 -5.23
N ASN A 337 6.54 22.88 -6.50
CA ASN A 337 7.13 24.15 -6.93
C ASN A 337 6.19 25.34 -6.67
N ARG A 338 4.88 25.17 -6.90
CA ARG A 338 3.88 26.22 -6.63
C ARG A 338 3.79 26.53 -5.13
N LEU A 339 3.75 25.51 -4.28
CA LEU A 339 3.69 25.66 -2.84
C LEU A 339 4.98 26.29 -2.27
N GLU A 340 6.15 25.92 -2.78
CA GLU A 340 7.42 26.55 -2.40
C GLU A 340 7.45 28.04 -2.78
N SER A 341 6.97 28.38 -3.98
CA SER A 341 6.86 29.78 -4.42
C SER A 341 5.84 30.60 -3.62
N TRP A 342 4.77 29.95 -3.13
CA TRP A 342 3.73 30.60 -2.35
C TRP A 342 4.17 30.88 -0.91
N ASN A 343 4.88 29.94 -0.26
CA ASN A 343 5.44 30.12 1.09
C ASN A 343 6.63 31.10 1.16
N SER A 344 7.05 31.65 0.02
CA SER A 344 8.14 32.64 -0.08
C SER A 344 7.64 34.09 0.01
N PHE A 345 6.32 34.27 0.19
CA PHE A 345 5.63 35.52 0.52
C PHE A 345 5.05 35.41 1.93
#